data_AF-A0A427AHS6-F1
#
_entry.id   AF-A0A427AHS6-F1
#
_cell.length_a   1.000
_cell.length_b   1.000
_cell.length_c   1.000
_cell.angle_alpha   90.00
_cell.angle_beta   90.00
_cell.angle_gamma   90.00
#
_symmetry.space_group_name_H-M   'P 1'
#
loop_
_entity.id
_entity.type
_entity.pdbx_description
1 polymer ?
#
loop_
_entity_poly.entity_id
_entity_poly.type
_entity_poly.pdbx_seq_one_letter_code
_entity_poly.pdbx_strand_id
1 'polypeptide(L)'
;MDYRITSLQQEIDTLKSGGGPEVIVTTEERASELEKGLEKTKPINNYKGSAGFKEGLKRMGRVIYEYGYRVTLARFRSLHPDSEVKEDPFTVWPEDDSVLMERQ
;
A
#
# COMPACT_ATOMS: atom_id res chain seq x y z
N MET A 1 16.18 15.66 -15.79
CA MET A 1 15.66 15.19 -14.49
C MET A 1 16.71 15.33 -13.39
N ASP A 2 17.71 16.21 -13.52
CA ASP A 2 18.99 15.93 -12.85
C ASP A 2 19.55 17.12 -12.05
N TYR A 3 18.81 18.25 -12.03
CA TYR A 3 19.22 19.48 -11.36
C TYR A 3 19.36 19.32 -9.85
N ARG A 4 18.48 18.53 -9.23
CA ARG A 4 18.55 18.27 -7.78
C ARG A 4 19.72 17.35 -7.42
N ILE A 5 20.02 16.37 -8.27
CA ILE A 5 21.10 15.40 -8.06
C ILE A 5 22.46 16.09 -8.23
N THR A 6 22.62 16.90 -9.28
CA THR A 6 23.85 17.68 -9.49
C THR A 6 24.08 18.72 -8.40
N SER A 7 23.02 19.40 -7.94
CA SER A 7 23.12 20.36 -6.83
C SER A 7 23.60 19.71 -5.53
N LEU A 8 23.09 18.53 -5.19
CA LEU A 8 23.50 17.79 -3.99
C LEU A 8 24.95 17.28 -4.11
N GLN A 9 25.37 16.86 -5.30
CA GLN A 9 26.72 16.38 -5.54
C GLN A 9 27.76 17.51 -5.32
N GLN A 10 27.44 18.72 -5.80
CA GLN A 10 28.28 19.90 -5.69
C GLN A 10 28.43 20.39 -4.23
N GLU A 11 27.36 20.24 -3.44
CA GLU A 11 27.35 20.57 -2.01
C GLU A 11 28.15 19.56 -1.17
N ILE A 12 28.10 18.27 -1.53
CA ILE A 12 28.93 17.23 -0.91
C ILE A 12 30.42 17.46 -1.16
N ASP A 13 30.79 17.89 -2.37
CA ASP A 13 32.19 18.11 -2.73
C ASP A 13 32.78 19.37 -2.06
N THR A 14 31.96 20.40 -1.84
CA THR A 14 32.35 21.60 -1.05
C THR A 14 32.49 21.28 0.44
N LEU A 15 31.60 20.44 0.99
CA LEU A 15 31.71 19.94 2.37
C LEU A 15 33.00 19.13 2.61
N LYS A 16 33.42 18.33 1.63
CA LYS A 16 34.67 17.54 1.68
C LYS A 16 35.94 18.39 1.63
N SER A 17 35.88 19.59 1.05
CA SER A 17 37.07 20.45 0.90
C SER A 17 37.39 21.30 2.13
N GLY A 18 36.73 21.08 3.27
CA GLY A 18 36.97 21.78 4.53
C GLY A 18 35.97 22.90 4.78
N GLY A 19 34.74 22.53 5.16
CA GLY A 19 33.69 23.48 5.54
C GLY A 19 34.00 24.15 6.88
N GLY A 20 34.00 25.49 6.89
CA GLY A 20 34.06 26.28 8.13
C GLY A 20 32.86 26.01 9.05
N PRO A 21 32.92 26.46 10.32
CA PRO A 21 31.92 26.14 11.35
C PRO A 21 30.47 26.50 10.98
N GLU A 22 30.28 27.46 10.07
CA GLU A 22 28.97 27.91 9.56
C GLU A 22 28.31 26.89 8.60
N VAL A 23 29.12 26.15 7.85
CA VAL A 23 28.67 25.07 6.97
C VAL A 23 28.29 23.84 7.79
N ILE A 24 28.97 23.60 8.90
CA ILE A 24 28.65 22.50 9.83
C ILE A 24 27.29 22.74 10.48
N VAL A 25 27.05 23.94 11.03
CA VAL A 25 25.77 24.33 11.66
C VAL A 25 24.60 24.23 10.68
N THR A 26 24.75 24.76 9.46
CA THR A 26 23.68 24.67 8.44
C THR A 26 23.41 23.23 8.02
N THR A 27 24.43 22.37 7.96
CA THR A 27 24.29 20.95 7.61
C THR A 27 23.63 20.14 8.74
N GLU A 28 23.88 20.51 9.99
CA GLU A 28 23.29 19.87 11.17
C GLU A 28 21.80 20.25 11.34
N GLU A 29 21.43 21.49 11.02
CA GLU A 29 20.04 21.95 11.02
C GLU A 29 19.19 21.20 9.99
N ARG A 30 19.69 21.06 8.75
CA ARG A 30 18.97 20.33 7.70
C ARG A 30 18.98 18.81 7.88
N ALA A 31 19.98 18.24 8.54
CA ALA A 31 19.94 16.84 8.98
C ALA A 31 18.83 16.62 10.03
N SER A 32 18.70 17.54 10.99
CA SER A 32 17.62 17.50 12.00
C SER A 32 16.24 17.66 11.37
N GLU A 33 16.10 18.50 10.34
CA GLU A 33 14.83 18.66 9.62
C GLU A 33 14.44 17.39 8.85
N LEU A 34 15.41 16.73 8.21
CA LEU A 34 15.21 15.44 7.54
C LEU A 34 14.85 14.32 8.52
N GLU A 35 15.50 14.25 9.69
CA GLU A 35 15.18 13.28 10.74
C GLU A 35 13.73 13.48 11.24
N LYS A 36 13.34 14.73 11.49
CA LYS A 36 11.96 15.08 11.90
C LYS A 36 10.95 14.75 10.81
N GLY A 37 11.32 14.88 9.54
CA GLY A 37 10.53 14.44 8.39
C GLY A 37 10.34 12.92 8.36
N LEU A 38 11.40 12.17 8.63
CA LEU A 38 11.34 10.71 8.70
C LEU A 38 10.46 10.24 9.87
N GLU A 39 10.58 10.86 11.05
CA GLU A 39 9.79 10.55 12.24
C GLU A 39 8.29 10.67 11.98
N LYS A 40 7.87 11.68 11.22
CA LYS A 40 6.48 11.89 10.81
C LYS A 40 5.93 10.78 9.91
N THR A 41 6.79 10.11 9.13
CA THR A 41 6.39 9.04 8.20
C THR A 41 6.48 7.64 8.79
N LYS A 42 7.26 7.45 9.85
CA LYS A 42 7.37 6.18 10.60
C LYS A 42 6.01 5.55 10.93
N PRO A 43 5.00 6.24 11.51
CA PRO A 43 3.73 5.60 11.85
C PRO A 43 2.97 5.08 10.61
N ILE A 44 3.05 5.79 9.48
CA ILE A 44 2.42 5.37 8.22
C ILE A 44 3.10 4.12 7.67
N ASN A 45 4.43 4.07 7.71
CA ASN A 45 5.21 2.93 7.25
C ASN A 45 4.96 1.70 8.15
N ASN A 46 4.90 1.89 9.46
CA ASN A 46 4.54 0.84 10.42
C ASN A 46 3.13 0.31 10.18
N TYR A 47 2.16 1.19 9.95
CA TYR A 47 0.79 0.81 9.62
C TYR A 47 0.72 0.00 8.31
N LYS A 48 1.34 0.47 7.23
CA LYS A 48 1.40 -0.25 5.95
C LYS A 48 2.15 -1.59 6.06
N GLY A 49 3.14 -1.67 6.95
CA GLY A 49 3.88 -2.90 7.23
C GLY A 49 3.11 -3.91 8.10
N SER A 50 2.08 -3.45 8.83
CA SER A 50 1.32 -4.26 9.78
C SER A 50 0.60 -5.44 9.13
N ALA A 51 0.43 -6.53 9.89
CA ALA A 51 -0.31 -7.69 9.45
C ALA A 51 -1.77 -7.36 9.12
N GLY A 52 -2.42 -6.51 9.93
CA GLY A 52 -3.80 -6.11 9.72
C GLY A 52 -4.04 -5.37 8.41
N PHE A 53 -3.11 -4.49 7.99
CA PHE A 53 -3.20 -3.83 6.69
C PHE A 53 -3.11 -4.82 5.53
N LYS A 54 -2.14 -5.73 5.56
CA LYS A 54 -1.97 -6.76 4.52
C LYS A 54 -3.18 -7.70 4.44
N GLU A 55 -3.73 -8.07 5.59
CA GLU A 55 -4.93 -8.90 5.67
C GLU A 55 -6.17 -8.16 5.17
N GLY A 56 -6.29 -6.87 5.48
CA GLY A 56 -7.31 -5.99 4.91
C GLY A 56 -7.25 -5.91 3.38
N LEU A 57 -6.05 -5.86 2.79
CA LEU A 57 -5.88 -5.90 1.33
C LEU A 57 -6.34 -7.22 0.72
N LYS A 58 -6.05 -8.36 1.35
CA LYS A 58 -6.55 -9.67 0.89
C LYS A 58 -8.08 -9.73 0.94
N ARG A 59 -8.68 -9.26 2.04
CA ARG A 59 -10.15 -9.17 2.18
C ARG A 59 -10.76 -8.27 1.11
N MET A 60 -10.19 -7.09 0.88
CA MET A 60 -10.67 -6.17 -0.14
C MET A 60 -10.56 -6.77 -1.55
N GLY A 61 -9.45 -7.42 -1.86
CA GLY A 61 -9.26 -8.14 -3.13
C GLY A 61 -10.33 -9.22 -3.35
N ARG A 62 -10.65 -10.00 -2.31
CA ARG A 62 -11.70 -11.02 -2.35
C ARG A 62 -13.07 -10.42 -2.67
N VAL A 63 -13.47 -9.35 -1.98
CA VAL A 63 -14.77 -8.68 -2.22
C VAL A 63 -14.90 -8.16 -3.64
N ILE A 64 -13.84 -7.52 -4.17
CA ILE A 64 -13.86 -6.98 -5.54
C ILE A 64 -13.95 -8.11 -6.56
N TYR A 65 -13.19 -9.20 -6.35
CA TYR A 65 -13.23 -10.38 -7.20
C TYR A 65 -14.61 -11.04 -7.20
N GLU A 66 -15.19 -11.31 -6.03
CA GLU A 66 -16.51 -11.93 -5.88
C GLU A 66 -17.61 -11.11 -6.57
N TYR A 67 -17.60 -9.79 -6.37
CA TYR A 67 -18.56 -8.91 -7.03
C TYR A 67 -18.43 -8.97 -8.55
N GLY A 68 -17.21 -8.85 -9.07
CA GLY A 68 -16.94 -8.94 -10.51
C GLY A 68 -17.35 -10.29 -11.10
N TYR A 69 -17.07 -11.38 -10.39
CA TYR A 69 -17.46 -12.73 -10.76
C TYR A 69 -18.98 -12.87 -10.83
N ARG A 70 -19.73 -12.44 -9.80
CA ARG A 70 -21.20 -12.51 -9.79
C ARG A 70 -21.83 -11.73 -10.94
N VAL A 71 -21.33 -10.52 -11.23
CA VAL A 71 -21.82 -9.71 -12.36
C VAL A 71 -21.54 -10.39 -13.69
N THR A 72 -20.33 -10.91 -13.88
CA THR A 72 -19.92 -11.59 -15.12
C THR A 72 -20.70 -12.89 -15.31
N LEU A 73 -20.89 -13.66 -14.24
CA LEU A 73 -21.66 -14.89 -14.24
C LEU A 73 -23.13 -14.65 -14.59
N ALA A 74 -23.76 -13.61 -14.04
CA ALA A 74 -25.13 -13.25 -14.39
C ALA A 74 -25.27 -12.90 -15.89
N ARG A 75 -24.32 -12.13 -16.42
CA ARG A 75 -24.27 -11.80 -17.85
C ARG A 75 -24.06 -13.03 -18.72
N PHE A 76 -23.12 -13.89 -18.34
CA PHE A 76 -22.84 -15.13 -19.05
C PHE A 76 -24.07 -16.04 -19.10
N ARG A 77 -24.74 -16.26 -17.96
CA ARG A 77 -25.98 -17.07 -17.89
C ARG A 77 -27.11 -16.47 -18.71
N SER A 78 -27.19 -15.14 -18.82
CA SER A 78 -28.18 -14.47 -19.68
C SER A 78 -27.92 -14.69 -21.17
N LEU A 79 -26.65 -14.83 -21.58
CA LEU A 79 -26.27 -15.03 -22.99
C LEU A 79 -26.19 -16.51 -23.38
N HIS A 80 -25.89 -17.38 -22.42
CA HIS A 80 -25.68 -18.81 -22.61
C HIS A 80 -26.37 -19.61 -21.50
N PRO A 81 -27.71 -19.78 -21.56
CA PRO A 81 -28.49 -20.41 -20.50
C PRO A 81 -28.10 -21.87 -20.22
N ASP A 82 -27.70 -22.59 -21.26
CA ASP A 82 -27.42 -24.04 -21.19
C ASP A 82 -25.95 -24.36 -20.89
N SER A 83 -25.11 -23.35 -20.66
CA SER A 83 -23.68 -23.56 -20.37
C SER A 83 -23.43 -23.77 -18.89
N GLU A 84 -22.79 -24.90 -18.56
CA GLU A 84 -22.29 -25.16 -17.21
C GLU A 84 -21.10 -24.25 -16.88
N VAL A 85 -21.11 -23.65 -15.69
CA VAL A 85 -20.01 -22.84 -15.17
C VAL A 85 -19.49 -23.48 -13.89
N LYS A 86 -18.19 -23.72 -13.85
CA LYS A 86 -17.49 -24.23 -12.65
C LYS A 86 -17.65 -23.25 -11.49
N GLU A 87 -17.90 -23.79 -10.30
CA GLU A 87 -17.98 -23.01 -9.06
C GLU A 87 -16.69 -22.23 -8.78
N ASP A 88 -16.88 -21.04 -8.24
CA ASP A 88 -15.79 -20.15 -7.86
C ASP A 88 -15.00 -20.76 -6.69
N PRO A 89 -13.68 -21.01 -6.84
CA PRO A 89 -12.83 -21.51 -5.77
C PRO A 89 -12.85 -20.68 -4.48
N PHE A 90 -13.26 -19.41 -4.55
CA PHE A 90 -13.36 -18.50 -3.40
C PHE A 90 -14.75 -18.46 -2.75
N THR A 91 -15.73 -19.18 -3.32
CA THR A 91 -17.06 -19.40 -2.70
C THR A 91 -17.08 -20.57 -1.71
N VAL A 92 -16.01 -21.37 -1.64
CA VAL A 92 -15.81 -22.33 -0.56
C VAL A 92 -15.52 -21.53 0.70
N TRP A 93 -16.56 -21.31 1.51
CA TRP A 93 -16.50 -20.60 2.78
C TRP A 93 -15.70 -21.42 3.80
N PRO A 94 -14.58 -20.92 4.35
CA PRO A 94 -13.89 -21.63 5.43
C PRO A 94 -14.46 -21.32 6.82
N GLU A 95 -15.16 -20.19 7.04
CA GLU A 95 -15.58 -19.79 8.40
C GLU A 95 -16.91 -19.01 8.56
N ASP A 96 -17.67 -18.70 7.50
CA ASP A 96 -18.88 -17.85 7.62
C ASP A 96 -20.16 -18.64 7.96
N ASP A 97 -20.03 -19.93 8.28
CA ASP A 97 -21.09 -20.80 8.82
C ASP A 97 -21.50 -20.43 10.27
N SER A 98 -20.84 -19.47 10.91
CA SER A 98 -21.03 -19.14 12.33
C SER A 98 -21.91 -17.92 12.62
N VAL A 99 -22.32 -17.15 11.59
CA VAL A 99 -23.24 -16.01 11.77
C VAL A 99 -24.59 -16.33 11.14
N LEU A 100 -25.42 -17.07 11.88
CA LEU A 100 -26.86 -17.13 11.62
C LEU A 100 -27.46 -15.75 11.93
N MET A 101 -27.72 -14.96 10.90
CA MET A 101 -28.65 -13.84 11.05
C MET A 101 -30.06 -14.41 11.22
N GLU A 102 -30.52 -14.53 12.47
CA GLU A 102 -31.91 -14.81 12.81
C GLU A 102 -32.81 -13.82 12.05
N ARG A 103 -33.64 -14.34 11.14
CA ARG A 103 -34.74 -13.56 10.58
C ARG A 103 -35.92 -13.67 11.54
N GLN A 104 -36.27 -12.56 12.18
CA GLN A 104 -37.57 -12.39 12.84
C GLN A 104 -38.71 -12.29 11.82
#